data_AF-A0A497GUY1-F1
#
_entry.id   AF-A0A497GUY1-F1
#
_cell.length_a   1.000
_cell.length_b   1.000
_cell.length_c   1.000
_cell.angle_alpha   90.00
_cell.angle_beta   90.00
_cell.angle_gamma   90.00
#
_symmetry.space_group_name_H-M   'P 1'
#
loop_
_entity.id
_entity.type
_entity.pdbx_description
1 polymer ?
#
loop_
_entity_poly.entity_id
_entity_poly.type
_entity_poly.pdbx_seq_one_letter_code
_entity_poly.pdbx_strand_id
1 'polypeptide(L)' 'MTSTTNTVEELETELQEVLLNIDAVAQEVLEEGLDSYEGFMQTEKYKNRIVEIGNLLKERGIDITTRTE' A
#
# COMPACT_ATOMS: atom_id res chain seq x y z
N MET A 1 -19.99 2.73 15.95
CA MET A 1 -19.34 3.36 14.78
C MET A 1 -18.14 4.13 15.29
N THR A 2 -16.97 3.51 15.32
CA THR A 2 -15.73 4.19 15.69
C THR A 2 -15.17 4.81 14.42
N SER A 3 -15.47 6.09 14.17
CA SER A 3 -14.63 6.90 13.30
C SER A 3 -13.29 7.05 14.01
N THR A 4 -12.35 6.16 13.74
CA THR A 4 -10.95 6.42 14.01
C THR A 4 -10.58 7.54 13.06
N THR A 5 -10.43 8.76 13.58
CA THR A 5 -10.10 9.94 12.78
C THR A 5 -8.63 9.84 12.36
N ASN A 6 -8.30 8.93 11.45
CA ASN A 6 -6.97 8.84 10.89
C ASN A 6 -6.65 10.19 10.23
N THR A 7 -5.56 10.82 10.65
CA THR A 7 -5.05 12.04 10.05
C THR A 7 -4.54 11.74 8.64
N VAL A 8 -4.36 12.79 7.81
CA VAL A 8 -3.74 12.62 6.49
C VAL A 8 -2.36 11.98 6.62
N GLU A 9 -1.55 12.47 7.56
CA GLU A 9 -0.18 12.02 7.79
C GLU A 9 -0.10 10.53 8.18
N GLU A 10 -1.01 10.05 9.04
CA GLU A 10 -1.10 8.64 9.40
C GLU A 10 -1.45 7.76 8.20
N LEU A 11 -2.40 8.19 7.37
CA LEU A 11 -2.78 7.47 6.14
C LEU A 11 -1.65 7.46 5.11
N GLU A 12 -0.90 8.55 4.98
CA GLU A 12 0.25 8.63 4.09
C GLU A 12 1.41 7.76 4.57
N THR A 13 1.69 7.78 5.88
CA THR A 13 2.71 6.92 6.51
C THR A 13 2.37 5.45 6.29
N GLU A 14 1.12 5.08 6.56
CA GLU A 14 0.66 3.71 6.36
C GLU A 14 0.71 3.29 4.89
N LEU A 15 0.32 4.17 3.96
CA LEU A 15 0.45 3.91 2.54
C LEU A 15 1.91 3.63 2.16
N GLN A 16 2.84 4.44 2.67
CA GLN A 16 4.26 4.29 2.41
C GLN A 16 4.80 2.97 2.98
N GLU A 17 4.42 2.58 4.19
CA GLU A 17 4.78 1.28 4.77
C GLU A 17 4.26 0.11 3.93
N VAL A 18 3.02 0.20 3.45
CA VAL A 18 2.43 -0.84 2.59
C VAL A 18 3.20 -0.96 1.26
N LEU A 19 3.55 0.17 0.63
CA LEU A 19 4.34 0.19 -0.60
C LEU A 19 5.74 -0.37 -0.39
N LEU A 20 6.42 0.00 0.70
CA LEU A 20 7.74 -0.56 1.05
C LEU A 20 7.71 -2.07 1.25
N ASN A 21 6.63 -2.62 1.83
CA ASN A 21 6.46 -4.06 1.97
C ASN A 21 6.27 -4.76 0.61
N ILE A 22 5.59 -4.12 -0.34
CA ILE A 22 5.46 -4.64 -1.72
C ILE A 22 6.83 -4.64 -2.41
N ASP A 23 7.60 -3.57 -2.26
CA ASP A 23 8.96 -3.48 -2.82
C ASP A 23 9.88 -4.55 -2.23
N ALA A 24 9.76 -4.84 -0.92
CA ALA A 24 10.51 -5.91 -0.28
C ALA A 24 10.17 -7.29 -0.88
N VAL A 25 8.89 -7.58 -1.13
CA VAL A 25 8.48 -8.82 -1.82
C VAL A 25 9.04 -8.88 -3.24
N ALA A 26 9.00 -7.76 -3.97
CA ALA A 26 9.58 -7.68 -5.31
C ALA A 26 11.09 -7.95 -5.29
N GLN A 27 11.80 -7.41 -4.29
CA GLN A 27 13.23 -7.67 -4.09
C GLN A 27 13.50 -9.15 -3.79
N GLU A 28 12.71 -9.80 -2.94
CA GLU A 28 12.86 -11.24 -2.67
C GLU A 28 12.66 -12.09 -3.93
N VAL A 29 11.73 -11.72 -4.81
CA VAL A 29 11.55 -12.39 -6.12
C VAL A 29 12.76 -12.17 -7.02
N LEU A 30 13.32 -10.95 -7.07
CA LEU A 30 14.50 -10.63 -7.88
C LEU A 30 15.77 -11.36 -7.40
N GLU A 31 15.89 -11.56 -6.09
CA GLU A 31 16.99 -12.31 -5.46
C GLU A 31 16.80 -13.83 -5.52
N GLU A 32 15.78 -14.32 -6.24
CA GLU A 32 15.41 -15.74 -6.35
C GLU A 32 15.04 -16.40 -5.00
N GLY A 33 14.69 -15.59 -3.99
CA GLY A 33 14.22 -16.04 -2.67
C GLY A 33 12.76 -16.47 -2.66
N LEU A 34 11.95 -15.94 -3.58
CA LEU A 34 10.57 -16.34 -3.84
C LEU A 34 10.37 -16.58 -5.34
N ASP A 35 9.53 -17.56 -5.71
CA ASP A 35 9.09 -17.64 -7.09
C ASP A 35 8.09 -16.51 -7.42
N SER A 36 7.94 -16.19 -8.70
CA SER A 36 7.09 -15.06 -9.13
C SER A 36 5.62 -15.22 -8.75
N TYR A 37 5.10 -16.45 -8.69
CA TYR A 37 3.72 -16.71 -8.28
C TYR A 37 3.55 -16.52 -6.78
N GLU A 38 4.48 -17.05 -5.98
CA GLU A 38 4.50 -16.83 -4.53
C GLU A 38 4.58 -15.33 -4.20
N GLY A 39 5.50 -14.60 -4.84
CA GLY A 39 5.62 -13.15 -4.68
C GLY A 39 4.31 -12.42 -5.02
N PHE A 40 3.68 -12.74 -6.15
CA PHE A 40 2.37 -12.19 -6.51
C PHE A 40 1.32 -12.43 -5.42
N MET A 41 1.19 -13.66 -4.93
CA MET A 41 0.22 -14.02 -3.89
C MET A 41 0.49 -13.29 -2.56
N GLN A 42 1.75 -12.98 -2.24
CA GLN A 42 2.09 -12.16 -1.08
C GLN A 42 1.61 -10.72 -1.25
N THR A 43 1.79 -10.13 -2.44
CA THR A 43 1.36 -8.74 -2.70
C THR A 43 -0.16 -8.55 -2.69
N GLU A 44 -0.94 -9.56 -3.09
CA GLU A 44 -2.41 -9.49 -3.12
C GLU A 44 -3.02 -9.18 -1.74
N LYS A 45 -2.32 -9.47 -0.65
CA LYS A 45 -2.76 -9.15 0.73
C LYS A 45 -2.87 -7.65 0.98
N TYR A 46 -2.09 -6.83 0.27
CA TYR A 46 -2.03 -5.37 0.47
C TYR A 46 -3.07 -4.62 -0.37
N LYS A 47 -3.59 -5.22 -1.43
CA LYS A 47 -4.50 -4.58 -2.40
C LYS A 47 -5.70 -3.89 -1.75
N ASN A 48 -6.41 -4.62 -0.89
CA ASN A 48 -7.59 -4.06 -0.22
C ASN A 48 -7.23 -2.86 0.66
N ARG A 49 -6.07 -2.92 1.32
CA ARG A 49 -5.62 -1.85 2.21
C ARG A 49 -5.21 -0.59 1.44
N ILE A 50 -4.52 -0.75 0.32
CA ILE A 50 -4.16 0.38 -0.57
C ILE A 50 -5.43 1.08 -1.08
N VAL A 51 -6.44 0.31 -1.51
CA VAL A 51 -7.71 0.87 -1.98
C VAL A 51 -8.43 1.62 -0.86
N GLU A 52 -8.46 1.06 0.35
CA GLU A 52 -9.07 1.70 1.51
C GLU A 52 -8.38 3.03 1.87
N ILE A 53 -7.05 3.02 1.99
CA ILE A 53 -6.26 4.21 2.28
C ILE A 53 -6.44 5.27 1.17
N GLY A 54 -6.41 4.85 -0.10
CA GLY A 54 -6.62 5.73 -1.24
C GLY A 54 -7.99 6.42 -1.21
N ASN A 55 -9.04 5.69 -0.83
CA ASN A 55 -10.38 6.28 -0.67
C ASN A 55 -10.42 7.29 0.48
N LEU A 56 -9.83 6.97 1.64
CA LEU A 56 -9.78 7.86 2.79
C LEU A 56 -8.99 9.14 2.51
N LEU A 57 -7.89 9.05 1.75
CA LEU A 57 -7.11 10.21 1.29
C LEU A 57 -7.90 11.04 0.27
N LYS A 58 -8.62 10.38 -0.64
CA LYS A 58 -9.46 11.06 -1.64
C LYS A 58 -10.59 11.86 -1.01
N GLU A 59 -11.22 11.35 0.05
CA GLU A 59 -12.21 12.09 0.86
C GLU A 59 -11.63 13.37 1.48
N ARG A 60 -10.30 13.41 1.68
CA ARG A 60 -9.55 14.56 2.22
C ARG A 60 -8.92 15.44 1.12
N GLY A 61 -9.25 15.17 -0.15
CA GLY A 61 -8.78 15.95 -1.30
C GLY A 61 -7.41 15.53 -1.86
N ILE A 62 -6.90 14.37 -1.47
CA ILE A 62 -5.60 13.84 -1.91
C ILE A 62 -5.84 12.65 -2.84
N ASP A 63 -5.47 12.77 -4.12
CA ASP A 63 -5.54 11.65 -5.06
C ASP A 63 -4.16 10.99 -5.23
N ILE A 64 -4.05 9.75 -4.77
CA ILE A 64 -2.81 8.99 -4.81
C ILE A 64 -2.46 8.49 -6.22
N THR A 65 -3.42 8.46 -7.15
CA THR A 65 -3.20 7.98 -8.53
C THR A 65 -2.52 9.02 -9.42
N THR A 66 -2.52 10.29 -8.99
CA THR A 66 -1.88 11.40 -9.68
C THR A 66 -0.53 11.76 -9.08
N ARG A 67 -0.05 11.02 -8.09
CA ARG A 67 1.30 11.23 -7.52
C ARG A 67 2.32 10.81 -8.56
N THR A 68 3.06 11.79 -9.08
CA THR A 68 4.32 11.56 -9.78
C THR A 68 5.43 11.53 -8.73
N GLU A 69 6.23 10.47 -8.72
CA GLU A 69 7.52 10.43 -8.00
C GLU A 69 8.48 11.52 -8.50
#